data_AF-A0A7K0PB97-F1
#
_entry.id   AF-A0A7K0PB97-F1
#
_cell.length_a   1.000
_cell.length_b   1.000
_cell.length_c   1.000
_cell.angle_alpha   90.00
_cell.angle_beta   90.00
_cell.angle_gamma   90.00
#
_symmetry.space_group_name_H-M   'P 1'
#
loop_
_entity.id
_entity.type
_entity.pdbx_description
1 polymer ?
#
loop_
_entity_poly.entity_id
_entity_poly.type
_entity_poly.pdbx_seq_one_letter_code
_entity_poly.pdbx_strand_id
1 'polypeptide(L)'
;EEAGVYWFEEPIDIDDIEGHAMLRAARRSVRIATGENHYTASGFLPFVQADAIDVLQADVSRAGGITEVNKIQAMARAHHLQWNPHTFNDILTVVSNLHLVAASPHPAMFEWDVTYNELMTHLTTEPIEVVDGLLHPPTGNGLGVEIDEDFVADHVWAGERSIGTGAGMRV
;
A
#
# COMPACT_ATOMS: atom_id res chain seq x y z
N GLU A 1 -7.18 2.09 20.90
CA GLU A 1 -7.72 0.88 21.57
C GLU A 1 -9.20 1.02 21.91
N GLU A 2 -9.59 2.03 22.69
CA GLU A 2 -11.00 2.27 23.08
C GLU A 2 -11.97 2.29 21.89
N ALA A 3 -11.57 2.96 20.80
CA ALA A 3 -12.37 3.04 19.58
C ALA A 3 -12.40 1.76 18.72
N GLY A 4 -11.65 0.70 19.10
CA GLY A 4 -11.63 -0.56 18.34
C GLY A 4 -11.04 -0.46 16.92
N VAL A 5 -10.13 0.49 16.67
CA VAL A 5 -9.50 0.67 15.35
C VAL A 5 -8.72 -0.57 14.91
N TYR A 6 -8.71 -0.83 13.60
CA TYR A 6 -8.12 -2.05 13.03
C TYR A 6 -6.58 -2.04 13.07
N TRP A 7 -5.98 -0.92 12.67
CA TRP A 7 -4.54 -0.66 12.76
C TRP A 7 -4.25 0.80 13.11
N PHE A 8 -3.00 1.07 13.45
CA PHE A 8 -2.40 2.39 13.56
C PHE A 8 -1.21 2.44 12.60
N GLU A 9 -1.37 3.22 11.55
CA GLU A 9 -0.47 3.29 10.40
C GLU A 9 0.47 4.50 10.51
N GLU A 10 1.74 4.28 10.12
CA GLU A 10 2.87 5.21 10.25
C GLU A 10 2.76 6.08 11.53
N PRO A 11 2.63 5.44 12.71
CA PRO A 11 2.30 6.15 13.95
C PRO A 11 3.42 7.08 14.41
N ILE A 12 4.65 6.82 13.96
CA ILE A 12 5.87 7.56 14.24
C ILE A 12 6.77 7.50 12.99
N ASP A 13 7.91 8.21 13.08
CA ASP A 13 8.93 8.23 12.04
C ASP A 13 9.36 6.82 11.61
N ILE A 14 9.44 6.60 10.30
CA ILE A 14 9.76 5.30 9.71
C ILE A 14 11.17 4.81 10.04
N ASP A 15 12.08 5.70 10.44
CA ASP A 15 13.43 5.30 10.86
C ASP A 15 13.46 4.78 12.31
N ASP A 16 12.41 5.03 13.11
CA ASP A 16 12.33 4.66 14.52
C ASP A 16 11.76 3.25 14.72
N ILE A 17 12.54 2.23 14.36
CA ILE A 17 12.16 0.82 14.51
C ILE A 17 11.92 0.45 15.98
N GLU A 18 12.72 0.98 16.90
CA GLU A 18 12.59 0.71 18.33
C GLU A 18 11.28 1.28 18.88
N GLY A 19 10.92 2.50 18.49
CA GLY A 19 9.64 3.11 18.83
C GLY A 19 8.45 2.29 18.32
N HIS A 20 8.54 1.74 17.12
CA HIS A 20 7.50 0.85 16.58
C HIS A 20 7.38 -0.44 17.40
N ALA A 21 8.50 -1.05 17.81
CA ALA A 21 8.51 -2.21 18.71
C ALA A 21 7.90 -1.88 20.09
N MET A 22 8.23 -0.71 20.66
CA MET A 22 7.64 -0.24 21.92
C MET A 22 6.13 -0.07 21.81
N LEU A 23 5.63 0.54 20.72
CA LEU A 23 4.20 0.68 20.46
C LEU A 23 3.51 -0.69 20.30
N ARG A 24 4.11 -1.60 19.53
CA ARG A 24 3.59 -2.96 19.32
C ARG A 24 3.55 -3.78 20.61
N ALA A 25 4.52 -3.60 21.50
CA ALA A 25 4.57 -4.26 22.80
C ALA A 25 3.57 -3.66 23.81
N ALA A 26 3.29 -2.35 23.72
CA ALA A 26 2.39 -1.66 24.64
C ALA A 26 0.89 -1.84 24.30
N ARG A 27 0.55 -2.09 23.03
CA ARG A 27 -0.84 -2.29 22.60
C ARG A 27 -1.40 -3.65 23.02
N ARG A 28 -2.73 -3.73 23.12
CA ARG A 28 -3.51 -4.95 23.39
C ARG A 28 -4.11 -5.54 22.13
N SER A 29 -4.64 -4.71 21.23
CA SER A 29 -5.40 -5.22 20.07
C SER A 29 -5.18 -4.48 18.75
N VAL A 30 -4.66 -3.24 18.77
CA VAL A 30 -4.47 -2.43 17.55
C VAL A 30 -3.20 -2.84 16.83
N ARG A 31 -3.28 -3.16 15.54
CA ARG A 31 -2.10 -3.53 14.73
C ARG A 31 -1.20 -2.32 14.48
N ILE A 32 0.12 -2.51 14.55
CA ILE A 32 1.08 -1.52 14.06
C ILE A 32 1.35 -1.78 12.58
N ALA A 33 1.05 -0.78 11.74
CA ALA A 33 1.18 -0.86 10.30
C ALA A 33 2.15 0.22 9.80
N THR A 34 2.99 -0.13 8.83
CA THR A 34 3.83 0.81 8.08
C THR A 34 4.29 0.13 6.79
N GLY A 35 4.62 0.90 5.75
CA GLY A 35 5.14 0.29 4.53
C GLY A 35 5.18 1.17 3.29
N GLU A 36 4.38 2.23 3.23
CA GLU A 36 4.34 3.12 2.06
C GLU A 36 5.71 3.77 1.78
N ASN A 37 6.51 4.03 2.82
CA ASN A 37 7.82 4.66 2.70
C ASN A 37 8.99 3.68 2.95
N HIS A 38 8.73 2.37 2.95
CA HIS A 38 9.73 1.32 3.09
C HIS A 38 10.00 0.60 1.77
N TYR A 39 11.26 0.28 1.50
CA TYR A 39 11.69 -0.25 0.20
C TYR A 39 12.37 -1.60 0.34
N THR A 40 12.01 -2.54 -0.54
CA THR A 40 12.56 -3.89 -0.66
C THR A 40 12.32 -4.79 0.56
N ALA A 41 12.45 -6.11 0.41
CA ALA A 41 12.41 -7.02 1.54
C ALA A 41 13.46 -6.71 2.61
N SER A 42 14.60 -6.15 2.20
CA SER A 42 15.65 -5.72 3.13
C SER A 42 15.25 -4.53 4.01
N GLY A 43 14.40 -3.63 3.53
CA GLY A 43 13.87 -2.52 4.34
C GLY A 43 12.87 -2.99 5.41
N PHE A 44 12.07 -4.00 5.09
CA PHE A 44 11.11 -4.57 6.04
C PHE A 44 11.73 -5.56 7.04
N LEU A 45 12.84 -6.22 6.69
CA LEU A 45 13.45 -7.26 7.53
C LEU A 45 13.80 -6.78 8.95
N PRO A 46 14.40 -5.60 9.17
CA PRO A 46 14.66 -5.07 10.51
C PRO A 46 13.40 -4.95 11.38
N PHE A 47 12.27 -4.50 10.81
CA PHE A 47 11.00 -4.40 11.53
C PHE A 47 10.48 -5.76 11.96
N VAL A 48 10.58 -6.75 11.07
CA VAL A 48 10.17 -8.13 11.36
C VAL A 48 11.06 -8.73 12.45
N GLN A 49 12.37 -8.52 12.39
CA GLN A 49 13.32 -9.05 13.38
C GLN A 49 13.21 -8.39 14.75
N ALA A 50 12.86 -7.10 14.80
CA ALA A 50 12.71 -6.33 16.03
C ALA A 50 11.32 -6.46 16.67
N ASP A 51 10.44 -7.32 16.12
CA ASP A 51 9.05 -7.43 16.58
C ASP A 51 8.33 -6.07 16.54
N ALA A 52 8.59 -5.27 15.50
CA ALA A 52 8.17 -3.87 15.38
C ALA A 52 6.95 -3.65 14.49
N ILE A 53 6.40 -4.69 13.85
CA ILE A 53 5.33 -4.54 12.86
C ILE A 53 4.33 -5.69 12.91
N ASP A 54 3.07 -5.39 12.60
CA ASP A 54 2.00 -6.38 12.43
C ASP A 54 1.51 -6.49 10.98
N VAL A 55 1.46 -5.36 10.28
CA VAL A 55 0.95 -5.26 8.90
C VAL A 55 2.01 -4.56 8.05
N LEU A 56 2.59 -5.30 7.11
CA LEU A 56 3.50 -4.75 6.12
C LEU A 56 2.68 -4.13 5.00
N GLN A 57 2.89 -2.84 4.72
CA GLN A 57 2.14 -2.10 3.69
C GLN A 57 2.93 -1.87 2.40
N ALA A 58 3.85 -2.80 2.09
CA ALA A 58 4.66 -2.75 0.88
C ALA A 58 3.79 -2.65 -0.38
N ASP A 59 3.90 -1.53 -1.07
CA ASP A 59 3.22 -1.24 -2.33
C ASP A 59 4.03 -1.77 -3.52
N VAL A 60 3.38 -2.50 -4.43
CA VAL A 60 3.98 -3.00 -5.68
C VAL A 60 4.66 -1.89 -6.48
N SER A 61 4.05 -0.72 -6.58
CA SER A 61 4.55 0.41 -7.38
C SER A 61 5.76 1.12 -6.74
N ARG A 62 6.03 0.89 -5.44
CA ARG A 62 7.05 1.62 -4.67
C ARG A 62 8.15 0.72 -4.13
N ALA A 63 7.78 -0.38 -3.49
CA ALA A 63 8.69 -1.22 -2.71
C ALA A 63 9.62 -2.12 -3.55
N GLY A 64 9.53 -2.06 -4.88
CA GLY A 64 10.42 -2.79 -5.80
C GLY A 64 9.71 -3.67 -6.84
N GLY A 65 8.42 -3.46 -7.09
CA GLY A 65 7.66 -4.21 -8.10
C GLY A 65 7.03 -5.50 -7.57
N ILE A 66 6.24 -6.14 -8.44
CA ILE A 66 5.53 -7.41 -8.18
C ILE A 66 6.49 -8.47 -7.64
N THR A 67 7.69 -8.55 -8.22
CA THR A 67 8.72 -9.52 -7.83
C THR A 67 9.19 -9.31 -6.40
N GLU A 68 9.41 -8.06 -5.99
CA GLU A 68 9.92 -7.76 -4.66
C GLU A 68 8.82 -7.90 -3.60
N VAL A 69 7.61 -7.42 -3.89
CA VAL A 69 6.47 -7.56 -2.97
C VAL A 69 6.10 -9.02 -2.75
N ASN A 70 6.26 -9.90 -3.74
CA ASN A 70 6.11 -11.34 -3.52
C ASN A 70 7.06 -11.89 -2.43
N LYS A 71 8.30 -11.39 -2.34
CA LYS A 71 9.23 -11.76 -1.26
C LYS A 71 8.74 -11.20 0.07
N ILE A 72 8.26 -9.95 0.08
CA ILE A 72 7.78 -9.27 1.29
C ILE A 72 6.55 -9.98 1.86
N GLN A 73 5.53 -10.27 1.05
CA GLN A 73 4.33 -10.96 1.54
C GLN A 73 4.62 -12.40 2.00
N ALA A 74 5.60 -13.07 1.39
CA ALA A 74 6.06 -14.39 1.83
C ALA A 74 6.78 -14.31 3.18
N MET A 75 7.63 -13.28 3.39
CA MET A 75 8.26 -13.01 4.68
C MET A 75 7.21 -12.69 5.76
N ALA A 76 6.24 -11.82 5.48
CA ALA A 76 5.13 -11.53 6.40
C ALA A 76 4.43 -12.82 6.83
N ARG A 77 4.06 -13.67 5.86
CA ARG A 77 3.40 -14.96 6.11
C ARG A 77 4.26 -15.90 6.95
N ALA A 78 5.57 -15.99 6.66
CA ALA A 78 6.49 -16.86 7.40
C ALA A 78 6.64 -16.45 8.88
N HIS A 79 6.41 -15.18 9.18
CA HIS A 79 6.47 -14.61 10.54
C HIS A 79 5.09 -14.42 11.19
N HIS A 80 4.03 -14.99 10.60
CA HIS A 80 2.64 -14.85 11.08
C HIS A 80 2.15 -13.39 11.15
N LEU A 81 2.71 -12.54 10.29
CA LEU A 81 2.31 -11.15 10.08
C LEU A 81 1.40 -11.04 8.85
N GLN A 82 0.74 -9.90 8.71
CA GLN A 82 -0.11 -9.60 7.56
C GLN A 82 0.65 -8.77 6.53
N TRP A 83 0.28 -8.93 5.27
CA TRP A 83 0.58 -7.95 4.22
C TRP A 83 -0.75 -7.40 3.69
N ASN A 84 -0.88 -6.08 3.71
CA ASN A 84 -1.99 -5.32 3.13
C ASN A 84 -1.38 -4.06 2.51
N PRO A 85 -1.31 -3.94 1.19
CA PRO A 85 -0.51 -2.92 0.53
C PRO A 85 -1.10 -1.52 0.66
N HIS A 86 -0.23 -0.53 0.76
CA HIS A 86 -0.54 0.81 0.27
C HIS A 86 -0.74 0.75 -1.25
N THR A 87 -1.68 1.53 -1.78
CA THR A 87 -2.01 1.63 -3.20
C THR A 87 -2.32 3.06 -3.65
N PHE A 88 -2.11 4.06 -2.81
CA PHE A 88 -2.54 5.44 -3.06
C PHE A 88 -1.65 6.17 -4.08
N ASN A 89 -2.04 6.16 -5.36
CA ASN A 89 -1.46 7.04 -6.40
C ASN A 89 -2.37 7.17 -7.63
N ASP A 90 -2.61 6.04 -8.32
CA ASP A 90 -3.38 5.95 -9.56
C ASP A 90 -3.95 4.53 -9.73
N ILE A 91 -4.78 4.34 -10.77
CA ILE A 91 -5.44 3.06 -11.02
C ILE A 91 -4.45 1.92 -11.34
N LEU A 92 -3.27 2.22 -11.90
CA LEU A 92 -2.27 1.22 -12.24
C LEU A 92 -1.58 0.66 -11.00
N THR A 93 -1.28 1.52 -10.02
CA THR A 93 -0.82 1.12 -8.69
C THR A 93 -1.86 0.23 -8.01
N VAL A 94 -3.13 0.62 -8.08
CA VAL A 94 -4.25 -0.15 -7.52
C VAL A 94 -4.35 -1.54 -8.14
N VAL A 95 -4.47 -1.67 -9.46
CA VAL A 95 -4.61 -2.99 -10.10
C VAL A 95 -3.40 -3.89 -9.89
N SER A 96 -2.20 -3.31 -9.88
CA SER A 96 -0.97 -4.06 -9.67
C SER A 96 -0.95 -4.72 -8.29
N ASN A 97 -1.39 -3.99 -7.25
CA ASN A 97 -1.53 -4.52 -5.90
C ASN A 97 -2.74 -5.47 -5.79
N LEU A 98 -3.87 -5.16 -6.44
CA LEU A 98 -5.10 -5.95 -6.39
C LEU A 98 -4.91 -7.37 -6.91
N HIS A 99 -4.16 -7.53 -8.02
CA HIS A 99 -3.80 -8.86 -8.53
C HIS A 99 -3.05 -9.70 -7.50
N LEU A 100 -2.10 -9.10 -6.76
CA LEU A 100 -1.36 -9.82 -5.74
C LEU A 100 -2.21 -10.11 -4.51
N VAL A 101 -3.05 -9.16 -4.06
CA VAL A 101 -3.96 -9.37 -2.93
C VAL A 101 -4.98 -10.45 -3.23
N ALA A 102 -5.56 -10.48 -4.42
CA ALA A 102 -6.50 -11.51 -4.84
C ALA A 102 -5.88 -12.92 -4.87
N ALA A 103 -4.57 -13.01 -5.14
CA ALA A 103 -3.82 -14.27 -5.11
C ALA A 103 -3.24 -14.61 -3.72
N SER A 104 -3.35 -13.70 -2.76
CA SER A 104 -2.72 -13.83 -1.45
C SER A 104 -3.61 -14.54 -0.43
N PRO A 105 -3.05 -15.36 0.48
CA PRO A 105 -3.81 -15.92 1.60
C PRO A 105 -3.97 -14.93 2.77
N HIS A 106 -3.39 -13.73 2.69
CA HIS A 106 -3.52 -12.71 3.73
C HIS A 106 -4.97 -12.21 3.81
N PRO A 107 -5.49 -11.92 5.02
CA PRO A 107 -6.81 -11.33 5.15
C PRO A 107 -6.82 -9.94 4.50
N ALA A 108 -7.73 -9.74 3.55
CA ALA A 108 -7.80 -8.53 2.77
C ALA A 108 -8.32 -7.33 3.58
N MET A 109 -7.53 -6.27 3.57
CA MET A 109 -7.90 -4.89 3.89
C MET A 109 -7.25 -4.04 2.79
N PHE A 110 -7.98 -3.85 1.70
CA PHE A 110 -7.44 -3.27 0.47
C PHE A 110 -7.72 -1.77 0.42
N GLU A 111 -6.69 -0.96 0.21
CA GLU A 111 -6.82 0.48 0.09
C GLU A 111 -7.50 0.87 -1.23
N TRP A 112 -8.36 1.88 -1.18
CA TRP A 112 -9.02 2.45 -2.34
C TRP A 112 -9.08 3.98 -2.19
N ASP A 113 -8.42 4.71 -3.10
CA ASP A 113 -8.44 6.16 -3.10
C ASP A 113 -9.83 6.69 -3.48
N VAL A 114 -10.44 7.42 -2.54
CA VAL A 114 -11.76 8.07 -2.70
C VAL A 114 -11.67 9.59 -2.81
N THR A 115 -10.45 10.13 -2.94
CA THR A 115 -10.22 11.56 -3.17
C THR A 115 -10.48 11.93 -4.62
N TYR A 116 -10.43 13.23 -4.94
CA TYR A 116 -10.48 13.66 -6.33
C TYR A 116 -9.18 13.29 -7.03
N ASN A 117 -9.25 12.30 -7.91
CA ASN A 117 -8.10 11.78 -8.64
C ASN A 117 -8.52 11.33 -10.04
N GLU A 118 -8.15 12.11 -11.06
CA GLU A 118 -8.46 11.77 -12.46
C GLU A 118 -7.68 10.54 -12.93
N LEU A 119 -6.51 10.26 -12.34
CA LEU A 119 -5.72 9.06 -12.65
C LEU A 119 -6.37 7.78 -12.14
N MET A 120 -7.31 7.87 -11.19
CA MET A 120 -8.12 6.74 -10.74
C MET A 120 -9.33 6.46 -11.65
N THR A 121 -9.79 7.46 -12.40
CA THR A 121 -11.12 7.43 -13.04
C THR A 121 -11.09 7.53 -14.56
N HIS A 122 -10.03 8.12 -15.13
CA HIS A 122 -9.93 8.41 -16.58
C HIS A 122 -8.67 7.85 -17.23
N LEU A 123 -7.70 7.33 -16.46
CA LEU A 123 -6.45 6.79 -17.02
C LEU A 123 -6.66 5.48 -17.81
N THR A 124 -7.72 4.72 -17.49
CA THR A 124 -8.08 3.48 -18.16
C THR A 124 -9.44 3.59 -18.84
N THR A 125 -9.61 2.88 -19.95
CA THR A 125 -10.85 2.92 -20.75
C THR A 125 -12.05 2.27 -20.06
N GLU A 126 -11.81 1.34 -19.14
CA GLU A 126 -12.83 0.70 -18.32
C GLU A 126 -12.62 1.04 -16.84
N PRO A 127 -13.68 1.40 -16.09
CA PRO A 127 -13.57 1.68 -14.67
C PRO A 127 -13.47 0.40 -13.86
N ILE A 128 -12.86 0.50 -12.67
CA ILE A 128 -12.88 -0.55 -11.66
C ILE A 128 -13.81 -0.12 -10.55
N GLU A 129 -14.75 -1.00 -10.23
CA GLU A 129 -15.84 -0.69 -9.29
C GLU A 129 -15.72 -1.51 -8.01
N VAL A 130 -16.02 -0.86 -6.89
CA VAL A 130 -16.25 -1.54 -5.62
C VAL A 130 -17.69 -2.06 -5.61
N VAL A 131 -17.86 -3.39 -5.56
CA VAL A 131 -19.17 -4.05 -5.54
C VAL A 131 -19.33 -4.78 -4.21
N ASP A 132 -20.39 -4.44 -3.45
CA ASP A 132 -20.68 -5.02 -2.13
C ASP A 132 -19.50 -4.96 -1.13
N GLY A 133 -18.71 -3.89 -1.21
CA GLY A 133 -17.53 -3.69 -0.36
C GLY A 133 -16.30 -4.52 -0.77
N LEU A 134 -16.33 -5.12 -1.96
CA LEU A 134 -15.25 -5.94 -2.51
C LEU A 134 -14.77 -5.37 -3.86
N LEU A 135 -13.50 -5.64 -4.15
CA LEU A 135 -12.88 -5.36 -5.44
C LEU A 135 -12.54 -6.68 -6.13
N HIS A 136 -12.69 -6.70 -7.45
CA HIS A 136 -12.31 -7.83 -8.27
C HIS A 136 -11.16 -7.42 -9.19
N PRO A 137 -10.06 -8.20 -9.27
CA PRO A 137 -8.98 -7.89 -10.20
C PRO A 137 -9.52 -7.94 -11.65
N PRO A 138 -9.06 -7.05 -12.53
CA PRO A 138 -9.41 -7.09 -13.94
C PRO A 138 -9.03 -8.44 -14.57
N THR A 139 -9.86 -8.96 -15.49
CA THR A 139 -9.70 -10.31 -16.05
C THR A 139 -8.93 -10.35 -17.37
N GLY A 140 -8.54 -9.20 -17.92
CA GLY A 140 -7.74 -9.12 -19.15
C GLY A 140 -6.30 -9.61 -18.97
N ASN A 141 -5.51 -9.55 -20.05
CA ASN A 141 -4.10 -9.92 -20.00
C ASN A 141 -3.24 -8.89 -19.25
N GLY A 142 -2.17 -9.33 -18.60
CA GLY A 142 -1.26 -8.42 -17.87
C GLY A 142 -1.93 -7.82 -16.64
N LEU A 143 -1.97 -6.48 -16.55
CA LEU A 143 -2.75 -5.79 -15.51
C LEU A 143 -4.26 -5.87 -15.75
N GLY A 144 -4.67 -6.27 -16.97
CA GLY A 144 -6.06 -6.49 -17.34
C GLY A 144 -6.88 -5.22 -17.59
N VAL A 145 -6.20 -4.09 -17.79
CA VAL A 145 -6.79 -2.79 -18.15
C VAL A 145 -6.14 -2.26 -19.43
N GLU A 146 -6.88 -1.48 -20.20
CA GLU A 146 -6.39 -0.76 -21.37
C GLU A 146 -6.27 0.73 -21.04
N ILE A 147 -5.14 1.34 -21.41
CA ILE A 147 -4.86 2.76 -21.19
C ILE A 147 -5.69 3.62 -22.15
N ASP A 148 -6.24 4.72 -21.64
CA ASP A 148 -6.78 5.79 -22.48
C ASP A 148 -5.62 6.67 -22.98
N GLU A 149 -5.13 6.37 -24.17
CA GLU A 149 -4.00 7.08 -24.78
C GLU A 149 -4.33 8.55 -25.12
N ASP A 150 -5.59 8.88 -25.38
CA ASP A 150 -6.02 10.26 -25.63
C ASP A 150 -5.96 11.06 -24.31
N PHE A 151 -6.44 10.48 -23.20
CA PHE A 151 -6.28 11.06 -21.87
C PHE A 151 -4.80 11.30 -21.53
N VAL A 152 -3.92 10.33 -21.79
CA VAL A 152 -2.48 10.48 -21.56
C VAL A 152 -1.90 11.62 -22.41
N ALA A 153 -2.26 11.72 -23.70
CA ALA A 153 -1.77 12.75 -24.59
C ALA A 153 -2.20 14.17 -24.17
N ASP A 154 -3.40 14.31 -23.61
CA ASP A 154 -3.95 15.60 -23.17
C ASP A 154 -3.44 16.06 -21.79
N HIS A 155 -2.78 15.17 -21.01
CA HIS A 155 -2.35 15.44 -19.63
C HIS A 155 -0.83 15.33 -19.44
N VAL A 156 -0.05 15.81 -20.42
CA VAL A 156 1.42 15.85 -20.32
C VAL A 156 1.85 16.80 -19.21
N TRP A 157 2.68 16.31 -18.29
CA TRP A 157 3.24 17.13 -17.21
C TRP A 157 4.07 18.29 -17.77
N ALA A 158 3.76 19.51 -17.32
CA ALA A 158 4.38 20.76 -17.76
C ALA A 158 5.15 21.49 -16.64
N GLY A 159 5.47 20.79 -15.55
CA GLY A 159 6.24 21.34 -14.42
C GLY A 159 5.38 21.71 -13.21
N GLU A 160 4.12 21.27 -13.16
CA GLU A 160 3.23 21.45 -12.02
C GLU A 160 3.76 20.72 -10.78
N ARG A 161 3.36 21.23 -9.62
CA ARG A 161 3.64 20.60 -8.32
C ARG A 161 2.55 19.59 -8.00
N SER A 162 2.94 18.40 -7.54
CA SER A 162 2.01 17.36 -7.09
C SER A 162 1.54 17.60 -5.65
N ILE A 163 2.47 17.85 -4.73
CA ILE A 163 2.21 18.01 -3.30
C ILE A 163 3.00 19.17 -2.69
N GLY A 164 2.47 19.77 -1.61
CA GLY A 164 3.17 20.76 -0.81
C GLY A 164 4.29 20.14 0.05
N THR A 165 4.98 20.96 0.84
CA THR A 165 5.99 20.48 1.79
C THR A 165 5.35 19.60 2.87
N GLY A 166 5.95 18.44 3.13
CA GLY A 166 5.52 17.53 4.19
C GLY A 166 5.76 18.08 5.61
N ALA A 167 5.21 17.38 6.60
CA ALA A 167 5.40 17.68 8.02
C ALA A 167 6.54 16.84 8.63
N GLY A 168 6.75 16.95 9.94
CA GLY A 168 7.69 16.08 10.68
C GLY A 168 9.05 16.70 11.01
N MET A 169 9.28 17.98 10.68
CA MET A 169 10.53 18.66 11.06
C MET A 169 10.71 18.67 12.58
N ARG A 170 11.77 18.01 13.05
CA ARG A 170 12.21 18.08 14.46
C ARG A 170 13.18 19.25 14.59
N VAL A 171 12.88 20.18 15.51
CA VAL A 171 13.72 21.34 15.85
C VAL A 171 14.60 21.02 17.05
#